data_AF-A0A4R1KX02-F1
#
_entry.id   AF-A0A4R1KX02-F1
#
_cell.length_a   1.000
_cell.length_b   1.000
_cell.length_c   1.000
_cell.angle_alpha   90.00
_cell.angle_beta   90.00
_cell.angle_gamma   90.00
#
_symmetry.space_group_name_H-M   'P 1'
#
loop_
_entity.id
_entity.type
_entity.pdbx_description
1 polymer ?
#
loop_
_entity_poly.entity_id
_entity_poly.type
_entity_poly.pdbx_seq_one_letter_code
_entity_poly.pdbx_strand_id
1 'polypeptide(L)'
;MGYMGFGLQKWIYSMRPRKPFSMNRKGSFTVLPKYQWEFKLQYSHTKQNYIIRFSIVILGFFILIKMFNQWRIYEHNLSYELIEIRKSQDDSAFNFLINSGKRRFDNGNSLGAYSEFKLAYAIYPDNQEVKELLKGTAIITCYNYGKHCEEVNVD
;
A
#
# COMPACT_ATOMS: atom_id res chain seq x y z
N MET A 1 30.91 59.18 44.60
CA MET A 1 30.22 59.95 45.66
C MET A 1 30.08 61.38 45.13
N GLY A 2 28.96 62.04 44.93
CA GLY A 2 27.55 61.77 45.20
C GLY A 2 26.83 63.12 45.17
N TYR A 3 26.89 63.87 44.06
CA TYR A 3 26.25 65.20 43.95
C TYR A 3 24.91 65.11 43.20
N MET A 4 24.02 64.25 43.67
CA MET A 4 22.60 64.23 43.24
C MET A 4 21.72 65.17 44.09
N GLY A 5 22.28 65.86 45.09
CA GLY A 5 21.52 66.69 46.04
C GLY A 5 21.30 68.17 45.67
N PHE A 6 22.09 68.73 44.74
CA PHE A 6 22.02 70.18 44.44
C PHE A 6 20.87 70.58 43.49
N GLY A 7 20.33 69.63 42.71
CA GLY A 7 19.22 69.92 41.79
C GLY A 7 17.91 70.22 42.52
N LEU A 8 17.63 69.48 43.60
CA LEU A 8 16.36 69.59 44.33
C LEU A 8 16.27 70.90 45.12
N GLN A 9 17.37 71.32 45.76
CA GLN A 9 17.43 72.62 46.45
C GLN A 9 17.20 73.78 45.48
N LYS A 10 17.84 73.78 44.30
CA LYS A 10 17.66 74.83 43.30
C LYS A 10 16.21 74.93 42.82
N TRP A 11 15.53 73.79 42.65
CA TRP A 11 14.11 73.76 42.27
C TRP A 11 13.21 74.38 43.35
N ILE A 12 13.41 74.01 44.62
CA ILE A 12 12.63 74.54 45.75
C ILE A 12 12.81 76.06 45.86
N TYR A 13 14.04 76.58 45.77
CA TYR A 13 14.29 78.02 45.84
C TYR A 13 13.88 78.81 44.58
N SER A 14 13.74 78.15 43.43
CA SER A 14 13.24 78.78 42.21
C SER A 14 11.72 78.98 42.19
N MET A 15 10.99 78.32 43.10
CA MET A 15 9.56 78.58 43.26
C MET A 15 9.36 79.95 43.90
N ARG A 16 8.96 80.94 43.09
CA ARG A 16 8.44 82.20 43.64
C ARG A 16 7.29 81.90 44.60
N PRO A 17 7.31 82.42 45.84
CA PRO A 17 6.17 82.30 46.74
C PRO A 17 4.95 82.93 46.06
N ARG A 18 3.90 82.12 45.84
CA ARG A 18 2.63 82.62 45.29
C ARG A 18 2.05 83.62 46.29
N LYS A 19 1.58 84.77 45.82
CA LYS A 19 0.92 85.80 46.66
C LYS A 19 -0.13 85.12 47.56
N PRO A 20 -0.09 85.32 48.89
CA PRO A 20 -0.94 84.57 49.82
C PRO A 20 -2.45 84.81 49.65
N PHE A 21 -2.87 85.79 48.83
CA PHE A 21 -4.28 86.19 48.71
C PHE A 21 -4.77 86.44 47.27
N SER A 22 -4.16 85.85 46.23
CA SER A 22 -4.81 85.85 44.90
C SER A 22 -5.79 84.67 44.80
N MET A 23 -6.94 84.81 45.48
CA MET A 23 -7.97 83.79 45.57
C MET A 23 -8.93 83.89 44.37
N ASN A 24 -8.46 83.50 43.19
CA ASN A 24 -9.39 83.12 42.12
C ASN A 24 -9.96 81.75 42.49
N ARG A 25 -11.24 81.70 42.90
CA ARG A 25 -11.95 80.44 43.12
C ARG A 25 -11.90 79.62 41.83
N LYS A 26 -11.16 78.52 41.84
CA LYS A 26 -11.22 77.52 40.77
C LYS A 26 -12.62 76.88 40.82
N GLY A 27 -13.33 76.88 39.70
CA GLY A 27 -14.65 76.26 39.59
C GLY A 27 -14.61 74.82 40.11
N SER A 28 -15.63 74.41 40.87
CA SER A 28 -15.62 73.20 41.70
C SER A 28 -15.73 71.89 40.93
N PHE A 29 -15.52 71.87 39.61
CA PHE A 29 -15.60 70.65 38.82
C PHE A 29 -14.76 70.77 37.54
N THR A 30 -13.56 70.18 37.55
CA THR A 30 -12.88 69.78 36.31
C THR A 30 -13.23 68.32 36.08
N VAL A 31 -14.07 68.04 35.08
CA VAL A 31 -14.39 66.66 34.69
C VAL A 31 -13.07 65.95 34.38
N LEU A 32 -12.74 64.92 35.15
CA LEU A 32 -11.57 64.08 34.89
C LEU A 32 -11.71 63.49 33.48
N PRO A 33 -10.69 63.58 32.61
CA PRO A 33 -10.76 62.96 31.31
C PRO A 33 -10.98 61.45 31.51
N LYS A 34 -12.14 60.95 31.06
CA LYS A 34 -12.42 59.52 31.04
C LYS A 34 -11.47 58.89 30.05
N TYR A 35 -10.41 58.26 30.55
CA TYR A 35 -9.49 57.50 29.72
C TYR A 35 -10.21 56.22 29.26
N GLN A 36 -10.68 56.22 28.01
CA GLN A 36 -11.28 55.05 27.39
C GLN A 36 -10.15 54.17 26.84
N TRP A 37 -9.88 53.05 27.52
CA TRP A 37 -9.01 52.01 26.99
C TRP A 37 -9.75 51.26 25.89
N GLU A 38 -9.51 51.60 24.63
CA GLU A 38 -9.88 50.75 23.52
C GLU A 38 -8.81 49.66 23.38
N PHE A 39 -9.16 48.44 23.79
CA PHE A 39 -8.35 47.26 23.50
C PHE A 39 -8.31 47.07 21.98
N LYS A 40 -7.18 47.32 21.34
CA LYS A 40 -6.96 46.92 19.95
C LYS A 40 -6.90 45.40 19.92
N LEU A 41 -7.99 44.77 19.47
CA LEU A 41 -8.02 43.34 19.20
C LEU A 41 -6.95 43.02 18.14
N GLN A 42 -5.88 42.37 18.57
CA GLN A 42 -4.82 41.90 17.68
C GLN A 42 -5.20 40.50 17.19
N TYR A 43 -5.27 40.30 15.88
CA TYR A 43 -5.59 38.99 15.31
C TYR A 43 -4.52 37.96 15.72
N SER A 44 -4.97 36.81 16.21
CA SER A 44 -4.11 35.65 16.44
C SER A 44 -3.65 35.11 15.09
N HIS A 45 -2.39 35.37 14.74
CA HIS A 45 -1.76 34.69 13.62
C HIS A 45 -1.55 33.22 14.03
N THR A 46 -2.52 32.37 13.71
CA THR A 46 -2.34 30.92 13.80
C THR A 46 -1.28 30.54 12.75
N LYS A 47 -0.04 30.37 13.20
CA LYS A 47 1.04 29.83 12.36
C LYS A 47 0.63 28.43 11.95
N GLN A 48 0.17 28.31 10.71
CA GLN A 48 -0.31 27.06 10.16
C GLN A 48 0.91 26.15 9.96
N ASN A 49 1.01 25.10 10.77
CA ASN A 49 2.17 24.21 10.82
C ASN A 49 2.21 23.26 9.62
N TYR A 50 2.38 23.80 8.41
CA TYR A 50 2.51 23.02 7.17
C TYR A 50 3.63 21.98 7.25
N ILE A 51 4.71 22.29 7.96
CA ILE A 51 5.85 21.38 8.17
C ILE A 51 5.40 20.09 8.87
N ILE A 52 4.56 20.19 9.90
CA ILE A 52 4.06 19.02 10.64
C ILE A 52 3.11 18.19 9.77
N ARG A 53 2.31 18.83 8.92
CA ARG A 53 1.42 18.11 7.99
C ARG A 53 2.22 17.37 6.91
N PHE A 54 3.24 18.00 6.34
CA PHE A 54 4.11 17.38 5.35
C PHE A 54 4.91 16.19 5.92
N SER A 55 5.41 16.30 7.15
CA SER A 55 6.15 15.21 7.78
C SER A 55 5.29 13.96 7.97
N ILE A 56 4.02 14.10 8.35
CA ILE A 56 3.08 12.98 8.48
C ILE A 56 2.83 12.30 7.13
N VAL A 57 2.64 13.07 6.05
CA VAL A 57 2.41 12.52 4.70
C VAL A 57 3.62 11.74 4.20
N ILE A 58 4.82 12.28 4.38
CA ILE A 58 6.07 11.62 3.97
C ILE A 58 6.24 10.30 4.74
N LEU A 59 5.97 10.30 6.04
CA LEU A 59 6.09 9.11 6.88
C LEU A 59 5.07 8.03 6.47
N GLY A 60 3.83 8.41 6.17
CA GLY A 60 2.83 7.51 5.60
C GLY A 60 3.26 6.90 4.26
N PHE A 61 3.90 7.69 3.39
CA PHE A 61 4.38 7.22 2.09
C PHE A 61 5.47 6.14 2.23
N PHE A 62 6.42 6.30 3.17
CA PHE A 62 7.43 5.28 3.43
C PHE A 62 6.83 3.94 3.92
N ILE A 63 5.79 3.99 4.74
CA ILE A 63 5.07 2.79 5.20
C ILE A 63 4.41 2.09 4.01
N LEU A 64 3.75 2.85 3.13
CA LEU A 64 3.11 2.30 1.93
C LEU A 64 4.12 1.62 1.00
N ILE A 65 5.30 2.20 0.79
CA ILE A 65 6.36 1.57 -0.02
C ILE A 65 6.78 0.22 0.59
N LYS A 66 6.96 0.15 1.92
CA LYS A 66 7.32 -1.09 2.59
C LYS A 66 6.24 -2.16 2.45
N MET A 67 4.97 -1.80 2.66
CA MET A 67 3.84 -2.71 2.48
C MET A 67 3.73 -3.20 1.04
N PHE A 68 3.91 -2.32 0.05
CA PHE A 68 3.83 -2.68 -1.36
C PHE A 68 4.89 -3.69 -1.78
N ASN A 69 6.12 -3.55 -1.26
CA ASN A 69 7.18 -4.53 -1.52
C ASN A 69 6.90 -5.89 -0.87
N GLN A 70 6.39 -5.90 0.37
CA GLN A 70 5.99 -7.15 1.02
C GLN A 70 4.84 -7.84 0.28
N TRP A 71 3.84 -7.06 -0.17
CA TRP A 71 2.73 -7.59 -0.94
C TRP A 71 3.19 -8.18 -2.28
N ARG A 72 4.11 -7.53 -3.01
CA ARG A 72 4.67 -8.12 -4.24
C ARG A 72 5.40 -9.44 -3.99
N ILE A 73 6.13 -9.56 -2.89
CA ILE A 73 6.79 -10.83 -2.52
C ILE A 73 5.72 -11.90 -2.21
N TYR A 74 4.68 -11.52 -1.46
CA TYR A 74 3.58 -12.42 -1.13
C TYR A 74 2.85 -12.93 -2.38
N GLU A 75 2.45 -12.04 -3.29
CA GLU A 75 1.80 -12.39 -4.56
C GLU A 75 2.67 -13.33 -5.40
N HIS A 76 3.98 -13.06 -5.47
CA HIS A 76 4.89 -13.94 -6.19
C HIS A 76 4.93 -15.35 -5.56
N ASN A 77 5.08 -15.45 -4.24
CA ASN A 77 5.14 -16.74 -3.56
C ASN A 77 3.82 -17.50 -3.73
N LEU A 78 2.68 -16.83 -3.59
CA LEU A 78 1.37 -17.40 -3.79
C LEU A 78 1.20 -17.95 -5.22
N SER A 79 1.61 -17.18 -6.23
CA SER A 79 1.55 -17.63 -7.62
C SER A 79 2.41 -18.87 -7.88
N TYR A 80 3.58 -18.95 -7.26
CA TYR A 80 4.48 -20.09 -7.38
C TYR A 80 3.88 -21.34 -6.73
N GLU A 81 3.34 -21.23 -5.52
CA GLU A 81 2.66 -22.33 -4.83
C GLU A 81 1.47 -22.87 -5.64
N LEU A 82 0.68 -21.98 -6.25
CA LEU A 82 -0.44 -22.40 -7.11
C LEU A 82 0.02 -23.15 -8.36
N ILE A 83 1.14 -22.74 -8.97
CA ILE A 83 1.74 -23.43 -10.11
C ILE A 83 2.24 -24.81 -9.69
N GLU A 84 2.90 -24.92 -8.53
CA GLU A 84 3.40 -26.17 -7.99
C GLU A 84 2.27 -27.16 -7.66
N ILE A 85 1.19 -26.67 -7.03
CA ILE A 85 -0.01 -27.48 -6.76
C ILE A 85 -0.62 -27.98 -8.07
N ARG A 86 -0.80 -27.10 -9.07
CA ARG A 86 -1.34 -27.51 -10.37
C ARG A 86 -0.47 -28.57 -11.03
N LYS A 87 0.85 -28.38 -11.02
CA LYS A 87 1.79 -29.36 -11.56
C LYS A 87 1.68 -30.70 -10.83
N SER A 88 1.55 -30.70 -9.51
CA SER A 88 1.38 -31.93 -8.74
C SER A 88 0.06 -32.66 -9.06
N GLN A 89 -1.02 -31.90 -9.33
CA GLN A 89 -2.30 -32.45 -9.74
C GLN A 89 -2.22 -33.02 -11.16
N ASP A 90 -1.57 -32.31 -12.08
CA ASP A 90 -1.33 -32.76 -13.46
C ASP A 90 -0.46 -34.04 -13.47
N ASP A 91 0.59 -34.10 -12.64
CA ASP A 91 1.43 -35.29 -12.46
C ASP A 91 0.62 -36.48 -11.91
N SER A 92 -0.23 -36.24 -10.92
CA SER A 92 -1.09 -37.27 -10.34
C SER A 92 -2.11 -37.79 -11.36
N ALA A 93 -2.78 -36.89 -12.07
CA ALA A 93 -3.76 -37.21 -13.11
C ALA A 93 -3.10 -37.97 -14.26
N PHE A 94 -1.94 -37.51 -14.73
CA PHE A 94 -1.17 -38.17 -15.76
C PHE A 94 -0.79 -39.61 -15.38
N ASN A 95 -0.22 -39.80 -14.19
CA ASN A 95 0.17 -41.12 -13.71
C ASN A 95 -1.03 -42.05 -13.56
N PHE A 96 -2.16 -41.52 -13.07
CA PHE A 96 -3.41 -42.27 -13.00
C PHE A 96 -3.89 -42.73 -14.39
N LEU A 97 -3.92 -41.81 -15.37
CA LEU A 97 -4.34 -42.10 -16.74
C LEU A 97 -3.43 -43.14 -17.41
N ILE A 98 -2.12 -43.02 -17.24
CA ILE A 98 -1.15 -43.98 -17.80
C ILE A 98 -1.34 -45.37 -17.19
N ASN A 99 -1.46 -45.47 -15.87
CA ASN A 99 -1.64 -46.75 -15.20
C ASN A 99 -3.01 -47.36 -15.53
N SER A 100 -4.07 -46.54 -15.59
CA SER A 100 -5.41 -46.96 -16.01
C SER A 100 -5.38 -47.48 -17.45
N GLY A 101 -4.78 -46.72 -18.36
CA GLY A 101 -4.66 -47.07 -19.78
C GLY A 101 -3.89 -48.36 -20.00
N LYS A 102 -2.72 -48.53 -19.36
CA LYS A 102 -1.92 -49.77 -19.40
C LYS A 102 -2.74 -50.97 -18.93
N ARG A 103 -3.40 -50.87 -17.77
CA ARG A 103 -4.25 -51.95 -17.26
C ARG A 103 -5.41 -52.29 -18.20
N ARG A 104 -6.05 -51.29 -18.83
CA ARG A 104 -7.11 -51.52 -19.83
C ARG A 104 -6.55 -52.21 -21.08
N PHE A 105 -5.35 -51.82 -21.49
CA PHE A 105 -4.66 -52.39 -22.63
C PHE A 105 -4.33 -53.87 -22.38
N ASP A 106 -3.77 -54.20 -21.22
CA ASP A 106 -3.43 -55.56 -20.81
C ASP A 106 -4.68 -56.46 -20.73
N ASN A 107 -5.83 -55.87 -20.36
CA ASN A 107 -7.13 -56.55 -20.34
C ASN A 107 -7.79 -56.67 -21.73
N GLY A 108 -7.11 -56.29 -22.82
CA GLY A 108 -7.62 -56.35 -24.19
C GLY A 108 -8.59 -55.23 -24.58
N ASN A 109 -8.84 -54.25 -23.70
CA ASN A 109 -9.68 -53.09 -23.99
C ASN A 109 -8.87 -51.96 -24.63
N SER A 110 -8.45 -52.16 -25.88
CA SER A 110 -7.59 -51.21 -26.60
C SER A 110 -8.27 -49.87 -26.89
N LEU A 111 -9.60 -49.84 -27.10
CA LEU A 111 -10.35 -48.59 -27.29
C LEU A 111 -10.38 -47.74 -26.02
N GLY A 112 -10.61 -48.36 -24.87
CA GLY A 112 -10.54 -47.69 -23.58
C GLY A 112 -9.13 -47.19 -23.28
N ALA A 113 -8.12 -48.03 -23.50
CA ALA A 113 -6.72 -47.65 -23.31
C ALA A 113 -6.32 -46.45 -24.15
N TYR A 114 -6.67 -46.44 -25.44
CA TYR A 114 -6.42 -45.34 -26.35
C TYR A 114 -7.03 -44.02 -25.85
N SER A 115 -8.28 -44.05 -25.34
CA SER A 115 -8.91 -42.84 -24.78
C SER A 115 -8.17 -42.28 -23.56
N GLU A 116 -7.67 -43.16 -22.68
CA GLU A 116 -6.90 -42.75 -21.48
C GLU A 116 -5.54 -42.18 -21.87
N PHE A 117 -4.85 -42.80 -22.84
CA PHE A 117 -3.58 -42.28 -23.35
C PHE A 117 -3.73 -40.96 -24.10
N LYS A 118 -4.86 -40.76 -24.80
CA LYS A 118 -5.16 -39.48 -25.45
C LYS A 118 -5.35 -38.36 -24.42
N LEU A 119 -5.99 -38.66 -23.30
CA LEU A 119 -6.10 -37.72 -22.19
C LEU A 119 -4.73 -37.44 -21.54
N ALA A 120 -3.91 -38.47 -21.32
CA ALA A 120 -2.57 -38.31 -20.79
C ALA A 120 -1.67 -37.47 -21.71
N TYR A 121 -1.81 -37.65 -23.03
CA TYR A 121 -1.10 -36.87 -24.05
C TYR A 121 -1.50 -35.39 -24.02
N ALA A 122 -2.77 -35.08 -23.72
CA ALA A 122 -3.23 -33.71 -23.57
C ALA A 122 -2.61 -32.98 -22.35
N ILE A 123 -2.20 -33.72 -21.31
CA ILE A 123 -1.50 -33.15 -20.13
C ILE A 123 -0.01 -32.94 -20.44
N TYR A 124 0.68 -34.00 -20.91
CA TYR A 124 2.10 -33.94 -21.24
C TYR A 124 2.35 -34.35 -22.70
N PRO A 125 2.14 -33.43 -23.66
CA PRO A 125 2.27 -33.72 -25.09
C PRO A 125 3.72 -33.98 -25.52
N ASP A 126 4.71 -33.59 -24.71
CA ASP A 126 6.12 -33.82 -25.01
C ASP A 126 6.65 -35.15 -24.46
N ASN A 127 5.88 -35.85 -23.63
CA ASN A 127 6.29 -37.12 -23.06
C ASN A 127 6.35 -38.22 -24.13
N GLN A 128 7.54 -38.76 -24.36
CA GLN A 128 7.78 -39.77 -25.40
C GLN A 128 7.06 -41.09 -25.12
N GLU A 129 6.96 -41.52 -23.86
CA GLU A 129 6.29 -42.76 -23.48
C GLU A 129 4.81 -42.74 -23.91
N VAL A 130 4.13 -41.62 -23.68
CA VAL A 130 2.70 -41.51 -24.04
C VAL A 130 2.51 -41.47 -25.55
N LYS A 131 3.41 -40.81 -26.28
CA LYS A 131 3.37 -40.81 -27.75
C LYS A 131 3.47 -42.23 -28.30
N GLU A 132 4.41 -43.02 -27.77
CA GLU A 132 4.62 -44.42 -28.20
C GLU A 132 3.40 -45.29 -27.85
N LEU A 133 2.88 -45.17 -26.62
CA LEU A 133 1.68 -45.89 -26.18
C LEU A 133 0.43 -45.51 -27.01
N LEU A 134 0.27 -44.23 -27.30
CA LEU A 134 -0.84 -43.72 -28.11
C LEU A 134 -0.75 -44.22 -29.56
N LYS A 135 0.44 -44.15 -30.19
CA LYS A 135 0.66 -44.66 -31.55
C LYS A 135 0.43 -46.18 -31.62
N GLY A 136 0.97 -46.94 -30.66
CA GLY A 136 0.77 -48.39 -30.58
C GLY A 136 -0.71 -48.77 -30.41
N THR A 137 -1.43 -48.08 -29.54
CA THR A 137 -2.87 -48.31 -29.36
C THR A 137 -3.72 -47.85 -30.54
N ALA A 138 -3.35 -46.77 -31.23
CA ALA A 138 -4.00 -46.33 -32.46
C ALA A 138 -3.89 -47.37 -33.58
N ILE A 139 -2.70 -47.96 -33.77
CA ILE A 139 -2.48 -49.04 -34.74
C ILE A 139 -3.38 -50.24 -34.45
N ILE A 140 -3.42 -50.69 -33.19
CA ILE A 140 -4.21 -51.85 -32.78
C ILE A 140 -5.71 -51.56 -32.93
N THR A 141 -6.15 -50.36 -32.55
CA THR A 141 -7.57 -49.99 -32.66
C THR A 141 -8.02 -49.80 -34.11
N CYS A 142 -7.14 -49.31 -34.98
CA CYS A 142 -7.38 -49.25 -36.41
C CYS A 142 -7.52 -50.64 -37.03
N TYR A 143 -6.57 -51.54 -36.74
CA TYR A 143 -6.58 -52.89 -37.30
C TYR A 143 -7.78 -53.73 -36.82
N ASN A 144 -8.10 -53.69 -35.52
CA ASN A 144 -9.13 -54.52 -34.93
C ASN A 144 -10.55 -53.96 -35.08
N TYR A 145 -10.70 -52.63 -35.06
CA TYR A 145 -12.02 -51.98 -35.00
C TYR A 145 -12.26 -50.96 -36.11
N GLY A 146 -11.29 -50.69 -36.99
CA GLY A 146 -11.39 -49.67 -38.03
C GLY A 146 -11.50 -48.23 -37.50
N LYS A 147 -11.03 -47.97 -36.27
CA LYS A 147 -11.12 -46.66 -35.60
C LYS A 147 -9.75 -46.02 -35.41
N HIS A 148 -9.69 -44.69 -35.40
CA HIS A 148 -8.48 -43.90 -35.13
C HIS A 148 -7.32 -44.14 -36.12
N CYS A 149 -7.62 -44.62 -37.33
CA CYS A 149 -6.65 -44.88 -38.39
C CYS A 149 -5.92 -43.64 -38.90
N GLU A 150 -6.55 -42.46 -38.80
CA GLU A 150 -5.96 -41.19 -39.23
C GLU A 150 -4.71 -40.82 -38.41
N GLU A 151 -4.68 -41.20 -37.13
CA GLU A 151 -3.56 -40.90 -36.23
C GLU A 151 -2.34 -41.82 -36.44
N VAL A 152 -2.48 -42.86 -37.26
CA VAL A 152 -1.39 -43.79 -37.61
C VAL A 152 -0.53 -43.25 -38.75
N ASN A 153 -1.09 -42.39 -39.61
CA ASN A 153 -0.44 -41.88 -40.84
C ASN A 153 0.22 -40.51 -40.65
N VAL A 154 0.26 -39.98 -39.43
CA VAL A 154 0.92 -38.70 -39.12
C VAL A 154 2.32 -39.01 -38.59
N ASP A 155 3.31 -39.00 -39.49
CA ASP A 155 4.73 -38.90 -39.16
C ASP A 155 5.17 -37.42 -39.18
#